data_AF-E8ZGT1-F1
#
_entry.id   AF-E8ZGT1-F1
#
_cell.length_a   1.000
_cell.length_b   1.000
_cell.length_c   1.000
_cell.angle_alpha   90.00
_cell.angle_beta   90.00
_cell.angle_gamma   90.00
#
_symmetry.space_group_name_H-M   'P 1'
#
loop_
_entity.id
_entity.type
_entity.pdbx_description
1 polymer ?
#
loop_
_entity_poly.entity_id
_entity_poly.type
_entity_poly.pdbx_seq_one_letter_code
_entity_poly.pdbx_strand_id
1 'polypeptide(L)'
;MLKKLASLGGLAGASIAAGIYALKKGNEDRYKLEIPSYKKTAEEVKNRHQDGGLYLVDPENREWWSARGKEFKKFYSGDWQDFRNKCFLEAKSRKSEWDTVLGSNANYYSEASLVPSDNVDFLSLCVKN
;
A
#
# COMPACT_ATOMS: atom_id res chain seq x y z
N MET A 1 64.89 1.50 28.42
CA MET A 1 63.82 2.52 28.26
C MET A 1 62.61 1.85 27.63
N LEU A 2 61.49 1.79 28.34
CA LEU A 2 60.18 1.42 27.78
C LEU A 2 59.68 2.55 26.87
N LYS A 3 59.03 2.21 25.74
CA LYS A 3 57.68 2.72 25.44
C LYS A 3 57.03 1.92 24.30
N LYS A 4 55.80 1.49 24.60
CA LYS A 4 54.80 0.85 23.76
C LYS A 4 54.45 1.72 22.55
N LEU A 5 54.14 1.08 21.42
CA LEU A 5 53.13 1.57 20.49
C LEU A 5 52.15 0.44 20.21
N ALA A 6 50.90 0.68 20.60
CA ALA A 6 49.78 -0.21 20.47
C ALA A 6 49.06 0.00 19.13
N SER A 7 48.50 -1.11 18.64
CA SER A 7 47.25 -1.24 17.88
C SER A 7 46.97 -0.28 16.73
N LEU A 8 47.16 -0.77 15.51
CA LEU A 8 46.40 -0.36 14.33
C LEU A 8 46.13 -1.62 13.49
N GLY A 9 45.03 -2.30 13.82
CA GLY A 9 44.48 -3.42 13.08
C GLY A 9 42.97 -3.36 13.26
N GLY A 10 42.30 -2.78 12.26
CA GLY A 10 40.96 -2.24 12.37
C GLY A 10 39.89 -3.20 12.89
N LEU A 11 39.00 -2.64 13.72
CA LEU A 11 37.63 -3.12 13.85
C LEU A 11 37.01 -3.23 12.45
N ALA A 12 37.03 -4.43 11.88
CA ALA A 12 36.17 -4.77 10.75
C ALA A 12 34.77 -5.03 11.29
N GLY A 13 33.78 -4.34 10.70
CA GLY A 13 32.39 -4.81 10.71
C GLY A 13 31.49 -4.25 11.80
N ALA A 14 31.58 -2.95 12.09
CA ALA A 14 30.38 -2.27 12.57
C ALA A 14 29.30 -2.34 11.47
N SER A 15 28.17 -2.96 11.81
CA SER A 15 26.84 -2.55 11.37
C SER A 15 26.30 -3.12 10.04
N ILE A 16 26.15 -4.45 9.96
CA ILE A 16 25.14 -5.07 9.07
C ILE A 16 23.73 -4.49 9.37
N ALA A 17 23.50 -3.99 10.59
CA ALA A 17 22.26 -3.32 10.99
C ALA A 17 21.94 -2.02 10.22
N ALA A 18 22.95 -1.31 9.67
CA ALA A 18 22.71 -0.07 8.92
C ALA A 18 22.15 -0.35 7.50
N GLY A 19 22.52 -1.49 6.90
CA GLY A 19 22.05 -1.89 5.57
C GLY A 19 20.56 -2.23 5.51
N ILE A 20 20.02 -2.81 6.59
CA ILE A 20 18.59 -3.18 6.66
C ILE A 20 17.71 -1.93 6.84
N TYR A 21 18.18 -0.92 7.58
CA TYR A 21 17.43 0.31 7.79
C TYR A 21 17.36 1.18 6.54
N ALA A 22 18.44 1.21 5.73
CA ALA A 22 18.48 1.93 4.45
C ALA A 22 17.53 1.34 3.40
N LEU A 23 17.36 0.02 3.34
CA LEU A 23 16.44 -0.65 2.41
C LEU A 23 14.95 -0.44 2.77
N LYS A 24 14.61 -0.35 4.06
CA LYS A 24 13.25 0.00 4.49
C LYS A 24 12.88 1.46 4.19
N LYS A 25 13.85 2.38 4.27
CA LYS A 25 13.65 3.82 4.04
C LYS A 25 13.31 4.14 2.58
N GLY A 26 13.86 3.39 1.63
CA GLY A 26 13.61 3.60 0.19
C GLY A 26 12.15 3.40 -0.24
N ASN A 27 11.42 2.51 0.45
CA ASN A 27 10.02 2.24 0.11
C ASN A 27 9.07 3.31 0.67
N GLU A 28 9.19 3.71 1.93
CA GLU A 28 8.32 4.75 2.51
C GLU A 28 8.38 6.08 1.74
N ASP A 29 9.56 6.52 1.32
CA ASP A 29 9.70 7.77 0.58
C ASP A 29 9.17 7.66 -0.86
N ARG A 30 9.26 6.46 -1.48
CA ARG A 30 8.66 6.20 -2.80
C ARG A 30 7.15 6.37 -2.78
N TYR A 31 6.46 5.86 -1.76
CA TYR A 31 4.99 5.95 -1.75
C TYR A 31 4.48 7.33 -1.36
N LYS A 32 5.24 8.12 -0.59
CA LYS A 32 4.87 9.51 -0.24
C LYS A 32 4.69 10.40 -1.47
N LEU A 33 5.54 10.23 -2.48
CA LEU A 33 5.47 11.01 -3.72
C LEU A 33 4.18 10.77 -4.51
N GLU A 34 3.57 9.59 -4.37
CA GLU A 34 2.35 9.22 -5.09
C GLU A 34 1.05 9.61 -4.36
N ILE A 35 1.12 9.92 -3.05
CA ILE A 35 -0.06 10.30 -2.24
C ILE A 35 -0.90 11.41 -2.89
N PRO A 36 -0.32 12.50 -3.44
CA PRO A 36 -1.12 13.52 -4.11
C PRO A 36 -1.92 12.98 -5.31
N SER A 37 -1.33 12.09 -6.11
CA SER A 37 -2.02 11.45 -7.24
C SER A 37 -3.14 10.51 -6.76
N TYR A 38 -2.92 9.80 -5.66
CA TYR A 38 -3.93 8.93 -5.06
C TYR A 38 -5.11 9.72 -4.52
N LYS A 39 -4.85 10.84 -3.82
CA LYS A 39 -5.91 11.75 -3.35
C LYS A 39 -6.76 12.27 -4.51
N LYS A 40 -6.12 12.73 -5.58
CA LYS A 40 -6.82 13.16 -6.80
C LYS A 40 -7.69 12.05 -7.37
N THR A 41 -7.19 10.82 -7.42
CA THR A 41 -7.96 9.66 -7.92
C THR A 41 -9.16 9.35 -7.01
N ALA A 42 -8.99 9.38 -5.69
CA ALA A 42 -10.08 9.20 -4.73
C ALA A 42 -11.15 10.29 -4.85
N GLU A 43 -10.75 11.55 -5.02
CA GLU A 43 -11.68 12.67 -5.24
C GLU A 43 -12.45 12.54 -6.56
N GLU A 44 -11.78 12.15 -7.64
CA GLU A 44 -12.44 11.93 -8.94
C GLU A 44 -13.49 10.81 -8.85
N VAL A 45 -13.17 9.68 -8.19
CA VAL A 45 -14.12 8.59 -7.93
C VAL A 45 -15.29 9.10 -7.08
N LYS A 46 -15.02 9.81 -5.99
CA LYS A 46 -16.05 10.34 -5.09
C LYS A 46 -17.00 11.30 -5.80
N ASN A 47 -16.47 12.17 -6.66
CA ASN A 47 -17.27 13.12 -7.43
C ASN A 47 -18.12 12.43 -8.50
N ARG A 48 -17.68 11.28 -9.01
CA ARG A 48 -18.46 10.50 -9.98
C ARG A 48 -19.60 9.71 -9.33
N HIS A 49 -19.41 9.22 -8.10
CA HIS A 49 -20.37 8.33 -7.42
C HIS A 49 -21.00 8.93 -6.16
N GLN A 50 -21.28 10.25 -6.17
CA GLN A 50 -21.83 10.95 -4.99
C GLN A 50 -23.11 10.33 -4.41
N ASP A 51 -23.90 9.63 -5.24
CA ASP A 51 -25.22 9.08 -4.89
C ASP A 51 -25.23 7.57 -4.61
N GLY A 52 -24.19 7.05 -3.94
CA GLY A 52 -24.23 5.69 -3.36
C GLY A 52 -23.44 4.63 -4.12
N GLY A 53 -22.27 4.98 -4.63
CA GLY A 53 -21.27 4.00 -5.08
C GLY A 53 -20.18 3.74 -4.04
N LEU A 54 -19.23 2.89 -4.42
CA LEU A 54 -18.07 2.55 -3.60
C LEU A 54 -16.98 3.62 -3.75
N TYR A 55 -16.35 3.97 -2.64
CA TYR A 55 -15.30 4.97 -2.58
C TYR A 55 -13.95 4.33 -2.29
N LEU A 56 -12.90 4.83 -2.95
CA LEU A 56 -11.53 4.54 -2.54
C LEU A 56 -11.30 5.07 -1.13
N VAL A 57 -10.68 4.25 -0.29
CA VAL A 57 -10.29 4.67 1.05
C VAL A 57 -9.21 5.76 0.95
N ASP A 58 -9.24 6.74 1.86
CA ASP A 58 -8.23 7.79 1.92
C ASP A 58 -6.81 7.18 1.90
N PRO A 59 -5.94 7.53 0.94
CA PRO A 59 -4.59 6.98 0.85
C PRO A 59 -3.74 7.21 2.11
N GLU A 60 -4.08 8.19 2.95
CA GLU A 60 -3.38 8.47 4.20
C GLU A 60 -3.95 7.73 5.42
N ASN A 61 -5.08 7.01 5.28
CA ASN A 61 -5.63 6.18 6.35
C ASN A 61 -4.80 4.91 6.57
N ARG A 62 -3.64 5.09 7.20
CA ARG A 62 -2.65 4.05 7.46
C ARG A 62 -3.23 2.89 8.27
N GLU A 63 -4.12 3.16 9.21
CA GLU A 63 -4.75 2.14 10.04
C GLU A 63 -5.55 1.17 9.16
N TRP A 64 -6.43 1.71 8.31
CA TRP A 64 -7.25 0.90 7.41
C TRP A 64 -6.39 0.10 6.43
N TRP A 65 -5.43 0.74 5.75
CA TRP A 65 -4.58 0.05 4.78
C TRP A 65 -3.70 -1.03 5.43
N SER A 66 -3.17 -0.76 6.62
CA SER A 66 -2.34 -1.71 7.38
C SER A 66 -3.16 -2.90 7.89
N ALA A 67 -4.36 -2.66 8.42
CA ALA A 67 -5.27 -3.72 8.83
C ALA A 67 -5.66 -4.57 7.61
N ARG A 68 -6.13 -3.92 6.54
CA ARG A 68 -6.62 -4.62 5.36
C ARG A 68 -5.54 -5.40 4.61
N GLY A 69 -4.35 -4.81 4.46
CA GLY A 69 -3.19 -5.48 3.86
C GLY A 69 -2.72 -6.71 4.64
N LYS A 70 -2.96 -6.79 5.96
CA LYS A 70 -2.64 -7.99 6.75
C LYS A 70 -3.63 -9.12 6.50
N GLU A 71 -4.92 -8.81 6.34
CA GLU A 71 -5.97 -9.81 6.12
C GLU A 71 -5.84 -10.51 4.76
N PHE A 72 -5.36 -9.79 3.75
CA PHE A 72 -5.21 -10.32 2.38
C PHE A 72 -3.88 -11.00 2.09
N LYS A 73 -3.04 -11.26 3.10
CA LYS A 73 -1.78 -11.98 2.92
C LYS A 73 -1.93 -13.37 2.29
N LYS A 74 -3.12 -13.98 2.37
CA LYS A 74 -3.44 -15.22 1.66
C LYS A 74 -3.40 -15.10 0.14
N PHE A 75 -3.58 -13.90 -0.42
CA PHE A 75 -3.64 -13.64 -1.86
C PHE A 75 -2.70 -12.51 -2.31
N TYR A 76 -2.03 -11.84 -1.37
CA TYR A 76 -1.19 -10.68 -1.62
C TYR A 76 0.14 -10.76 -0.85
N SER A 77 1.26 -10.72 -1.58
CA SER A 77 2.60 -10.89 -1.01
C SER A 77 3.31 -9.57 -0.64
N GLY A 78 2.73 -8.41 -0.98
CA GLY A 78 3.32 -7.08 -0.70
C GLY A 78 2.99 -6.55 0.69
N ASP A 79 3.61 -5.43 1.06
CA ASP A 79 3.23 -4.72 2.28
C ASP A 79 1.94 -3.87 2.08
N TRP A 80 1.47 -3.22 3.14
CA TRP A 80 0.25 -2.42 3.06
C TRP A 80 0.38 -1.20 2.13
N GLN A 81 1.59 -0.68 1.93
CA GLN A 81 1.86 0.44 1.03
C GLN A 81 1.84 -0.01 -0.43
N ASP A 82 2.42 -1.18 -0.71
CA ASP A 82 2.29 -1.86 -2.00
C ASP A 82 0.84 -2.17 -2.33
N PHE A 83 0.08 -2.67 -1.34
CA PHE A 83 -1.35 -2.96 -1.48
C PHE A 83 -2.12 -1.69 -1.87
N ARG A 84 -1.95 -0.61 -1.08
CA ARG A 84 -2.53 0.71 -1.37
C ARG A 84 -2.13 1.21 -2.77
N ASN A 85 -0.84 1.18 -3.11
CA ASN A 85 -0.36 1.65 -4.41
C ASN A 85 -1.07 0.92 -5.56
N LYS A 86 -1.13 -0.41 -5.50
CA LYS A 86 -1.83 -1.20 -6.52
C LYS A 86 -3.32 -0.83 -6.62
N CYS A 87 -4.00 -0.62 -5.50
CA CYS A 87 -5.39 -0.17 -5.50
C CYS A 87 -5.59 1.11 -6.33
N PHE A 88 -4.73 2.12 -6.13
CA PHE A 88 -4.84 3.38 -6.85
C PHE A 88 -4.38 3.30 -8.30
N LEU A 89 -3.36 2.51 -8.60
CA LEU A 89 -2.94 2.25 -9.98
C LEU A 89 -4.05 1.55 -10.77
N GLU A 90 -4.70 0.58 -10.16
CA GLU A 90 -5.79 -0.16 -10.80
C GLU A 90 -7.01 0.72 -11.01
N ALA A 91 -7.41 1.49 -9.99
CA ALA A 91 -8.49 2.46 -10.12
C ALA A 91 -8.20 3.41 -11.29
N LYS A 92 -7.00 3.98 -11.36
CA LYS A 92 -6.61 4.87 -12.45
C LYS A 92 -6.65 4.18 -13.82
N SER A 93 -6.18 2.93 -13.91
CA SER A 93 -6.16 2.17 -15.16
C SER A 93 -7.56 1.84 -15.69
N ARG A 94 -8.54 1.65 -14.79
CA ARG A 94 -9.92 1.29 -15.12
C ARG A 94 -10.87 2.48 -15.10
N LYS A 95 -10.37 3.70 -15.33
CA LYS A 95 -11.17 4.95 -15.24
C LYS A 95 -12.42 4.97 -16.15
N SER A 96 -12.38 4.29 -17.28
CA SER A 96 -13.54 4.13 -18.19
C SER A 96 -14.60 3.16 -17.66
N GLU A 97 -14.26 2.33 -16.69
CA GLU A 97 -15.11 1.25 -16.16
C GLU A 97 -15.60 1.52 -14.73
N TRP A 98 -15.28 2.69 -14.15
CA TRP A 98 -15.64 3.03 -12.77
C TRP A 98 -17.12 2.85 -12.46
N ASP A 99 -18.01 3.19 -13.38
CA ASP A 99 -19.46 2.99 -13.18
C ASP A 99 -19.84 1.53 -12.97
N THR A 100 -19.06 0.60 -13.53
CA THR A 100 -19.26 -0.84 -13.36
C THR A 100 -18.56 -1.37 -12.12
N VAL A 101 -17.29 -0.99 -11.90
CA VAL A 101 -16.45 -1.61 -10.85
C VAL A 101 -16.47 -0.86 -9.51
N LEU A 102 -17.00 0.36 -9.46
CA LEU A 102 -17.19 1.20 -8.26
C LEU A 102 -18.62 1.72 -8.12
N GLY A 103 -19.55 1.29 -8.97
CA GLY A 103 -20.96 1.66 -8.88
C GLY A 103 -21.70 0.97 -7.72
N SER A 104 -22.98 1.30 -7.53
CA SER A 104 -23.82 0.79 -6.43
C SER A 104 -24.01 -0.73 -6.43
N ASN A 105 -23.80 -1.38 -7.58
CA ASN A 105 -23.90 -2.83 -7.74
C ASN A 105 -22.53 -3.53 -7.75
N ALA A 106 -21.44 -2.78 -7.54
CA ALA A 106 -20.10 -3.35 -7.56
C ALA A 106 -19.86 -4.23 -6.32
N ASN A 107 -19.03 -5.26 -6.50
CA ASN A 107 -18.64 -6.13 -5.40
C ASN A 107 -17.72 -5.37 -4.44
N TYR A 108 -17.97 -5.54 -3.14
CA TYR A 108 -17.09 -5.08 -2.08
C TYR A 108 -17.05 -6.14 -0.99
N TYR A 109 -15.87 -6.31 -0.38
CA TYR A 109 -15.69 -7.24 0.73
C TYR A 109 -15.29 -6.49 2.00
N SER A 110 -16.15 -6.57 3.01
CA SER A 110 -15.91 -6.01 4.35
C SER A 110 -14.79 -6.74 5.09
N GLU A 111 -14.63 -8.03 4.81
CA GLU A 111 -13.73 -8.95 5.51
C GLU A 111 -13.05 -9.89 4.53
N ALA A 112 -11.80 -10.27 4.81
CA ALA A 112 -11.07 -11.19 3.94
C ALA A 112 -11.63 -12.61 3.87
N SER A 113 -12.38 -13.05 4.88
CA SER A 113 -13.08 -14.35 4.90
C SER A 113 -14.07 -14.50 3.74
N LEU A 114 -14.64 -13.38 3.28
CA LEU A 114 -15.67 -13.33 2.22
C LEU A 114 -15.07 -13.28 0.80
N VAL A 115 -13.75 -13.07 0.69
CA VAL A 115 -13.07 -12.95 -0.59
C VAL A 115 -12.84 -14.33 -1.19
N PRO A 116 -13.40 -14.62 -2.40
CA PRO A 116 -13.24 -15.90 -3.05
C PRO A 116 -11.77 -16.16 -3.38
N SER A 117 -11.40 -17.45 -3.46
CA SER A 117 -10.03 -17.86 -3.75
C SER A 117 -9.63 -17.65 -5.22
N ASP A 118 -10.62 -17.49 -6.09
CA ASP A 118 -10.50 -17.48 -7.54
C ASP A 118 -11.09 -16.19 -8.13
N ASN A 119 -10.27 -15.54 -8.98
CA ASN A 119 -10.62 -14.38 -9.82
C ASN A 119 -11.36 -13.22 -9.11
N VAL A 120 -10.71 -12.63 -8.10
CA VAL A 120 -11.20 -11.46 -7.38
C VAL A 120 -10.86 -10.18 -8.14
N ASP A 121 -11.84 -9.30 -8.34
CA ASP A 121 -11.54 -7.92 -8.74
C ASP A 121 -10.80 -7.22 -7.60
N PHE A 122 -9.54 -6.90 -7.79
CA PHE A 122 -8.71 -6.36 -6.72
C PHE A 122 -9.21 -4.99 -6.23
N LEU A 123 -9.92 -4.20 -7.05
CA LEU A 123 -10.55 -2.95 -6.59
C LEU A 123 -11.61 -3.18 -5.51
N SER A 124 -12.32 -4.31 -5.53
CA SER A 124 -13.31 -4.67 -4.49
C SER A 124 -12.69 -4.79 -3.08
N LEU A 125 -11.37 -4.95 -3.00
CA LEU A 125 -10.60 -5.05 -1.76
C LEU A 125 -10.20 -3.68 -1.20
N CYS A 126 -10.29 -2.64 -2.02
CA CYS A 126 -9.68 -1.32 -1.82
C CYS A 126 -10.68 -0.21 -1.49
N VAL A 127 -11.96 -0.58 -1.33
CA VAL A 127 -13.09 0.34 -1.34
C VAL A 127 -13.98 0.17 -0.11
N LYS A 128 -14.80 1.19 0.16
CA LYS A 128 -15.81 1.20 1.21
C LYS A 128 -17.09 1.89 0.73
N ASN A 129 -18.22 1.58 1.35
CA ASN A 129 -19.42 2.42 1.33
C ASN A 129 -19.29 3.59 2.31
#